data_AF-M7BGT1-F1
#
_entry.id   AF-M7BGT1-F1
#
_cell.length_a   1.000
_cell.length_b   1.000
_cell.length_c   1.000
_cell.angle_alpha   90.00
_cell.angle_beta   90.00
_cell.angle_gamma   90.00
#
_symmetry.space_group_name_H-M   'P 1'
#
loop_
_entity.id
_entity.type
_entity.pdbx_description
1 polymer ?
#
loop_
_entity_poly.entity_id
_entity_poly.type
_entity_poly.pdbx_seq_one_letter_code
_entity_poly.pdbx_strand_id
1 'polypeptide(L)'
;MGTQVGTETVGGPGTGISIETGAGPETRITPGIAQGVLVQGDPRKPEGQEDPVSPQASSSSFLDEGVAGISTTLPAMDNREHQQFLRRVAQNLSMQSEKVLEKTDPMVDILVPEGPSRLCPLLRLSITPLRCGKHPPLFSPTVKGVERKYIVPSKGYEYLFTHLQPGTLVVGAANQKERQGQVGLTHKSKEAKKLDFFSRKVYCTAGLQLRIANEQAVFSLYSCNSLNMLSKFQELLLADSHLEFVAVLEEGKVVTGTSLQASLDSVESATRTMATAIAVRRSSWLQVSGLSQKVQHTIQDLPFDCSRLFSEQKLGPTA
;
A
#
# COMPACT_ATOMS: atom_id res chain seq x y z
N MET A 1 0.89 -55.42 2.90
CA MET A 1 1.84 -54.61 2.10
C MET A 1 2.47 -53.60 3.04
N GLY A 2 3.68 -53.90 3.52
CA GLY A 2 4.41 -53.07 4.48
C GLY A 2 5.46 -52.24 3.77
N THR A 3 5.57 -50.96 4.14
CA THR A 3 6.58 -50.05 3.62
C THR A 3 7.49 -49.63 4.77
N GLN A 4 8.76 -49.99 4.66
CA GLN A 4 9.83 -49.72 5.61
C GLN A 4 10.21 -48.23 5.63
N VAL A 5 10.52 -47.76 6.84
CA VAL A 5 11.14 -46.47 7.16
C VAL A 5 12.65 -46.68 7.16
N GLY A 6 13.37 -45.93 6.34
CA GLY A 6 14.84 -45.87 6.32
C GLY A 6 15.32 -44.52 6.86
N THR A 7 15.98 -44.54 8.01
CA THR A 7 16.74 -43.44 8.59
C THR A 7 18.20 -43.58 8.19
N GLU A 8 18.78 -42.60 7.51
CA GLU A 8 20.23 -42.47 7.35
C GLU A 8 20.72 -41.16 7.96
N THR A 9 21.56 -41.30 8.97
CA THR A 9 22.34 -40.28 9.65
C THR A 9 23.77 -40.41 9.13
N VAL A 10 24.33 -39.38 8.51
CA VAL A 10 25.76 -39.30 8.22
C VAL A 10 26.27 -37.93 8.65
N GLY A 11 27.10 -37.93 9.69
CA GLY A 11 27.93 -36.81 10.08
C GLY A 11 29.27 -36.80 9.33
N GLY A 12 29.86 -35.62 9.21
CA GLY A 12 31.24 -35.45 8.75
C GLY A 12 31.78 -34.06 9.13
N PRO A 13 33.07 -33.92 9.48
CA PRO A 13 33.54 -32.88 10.38
C PRO A 13 34.30 -31.73 9.69
N GLY A 14 34.26 -30.59 10.38
CA GLY A 14 35.33 -29.61 10.60
C GLY A 14 36.42 -29.38 9.55
N THR A 15 36.52 -28.15 9.09
CA THR A 15 37.80 -27.57 8.66
C THR A 15 37.86 -26.13 9.15
N GLY A 16 38.70 -25.90 10.16
CA GLY A 16 39.05 -24.57 10.64
C GLY A 16 39.99 -23.88 9.66
N ILE A 17 39.73 -22.61 9.39
CA ILE A 17 40.63 -21.74 8.64
C ILE A 17 40.98 -20.57 9.56
N SER A 18 42.21 -20.60 10.07
CA SER A 18 42.90 -19.45 10.65
C SER A 18 43.33 -18.52 9.51
N ILE A 19 43.02 -17.23 9.60
CA ILE A 19 43.66 -16.20 8.76
C ILE A 19 44.37 -15.21 9.66
N GLU A 20 45.65 -15.09 9.36
CA GLU A 20 46.65 -14.25 10.00
C GLU A 20 46.38 -12.75 9.88
N THR A 21 46.80 -12.11 10.96
CA THR A 21 46.98 -10.68 11.18
C THR A 21 48.04 -10.10 10.24
N GLY A 22 47.64 -9.23 9.31
CA GLY A 22 48.55 -8.41 8.50
C GLY A 22 48.41 -6.93 8.86
N ALA A 23 49.37 -6.41 9.62
CA ALA A 23 49.48 -5.01 9.99
C ALA A 23 50.48 -4.26 9.09
N GLY A 24 50.10 -3.05 8.65
CA GLY A 24 51.01 -1.99 8.19
C GLY A 24 50.60 -1.32 6.87
N PRO A 25 51.13 -0.12 6.52
CA PRO A 25 51.65 0.94 7.38
C PRO A 25 50.94 2.30 7.17
N GLU A 26 51.09 3.16 8.17
CA GLU A 26 50.65 4.55 8.21
C GLU A 26 51.19 5.38 7.04
N THR A 27 50.30 6.07 6.33
CA THR A 27 50.68 7.10 5.35
C THR A 27 50.50 8.48 5.98
N ARG A 28 51.64 9.12 6.29
CA ARG A 28 51.74 10.55 6.63
C ARG A 28 51.16 11.39 5.50
N ILE A 29 50.17 12.22 5.79
CA ILE A 29 49.70 13.30 4.90
C ILE A 29 50.08 14.64 5.51
N THR A 30 50.93 15.36 4.77
CA THR A 30 51.32 16.76 4.98
C THR A 30 50.19 17.69 4.53
N PRO A 31 49.82 18.76 5.27
CA PRO A 31 48.85 19.74 4.79
C PRO A 31 49.54 20.81 3.94
N GLY A 32 49.19 20.85 2.65
CA GLY A 32 49.54 21.92 1.73
C GLY A 32 48.59 23.12 1.90
N ILE A 33 49.18 24.27 2.22
CA ILE A 33 48.57 25.59 2.29
C ILE A 33 48.20 26.03 0.86
N ALA A 34 46.93 26.40 0.63
CA ALA A 34 46.53 27.18 -0.53
C ALA A 34 45.60 28.31 -0.09
N GLN A 35 46.18 29.52 0.01
CA GLN A 35 45.46 30.79 -0.01
C GLN A 35 44.86 31.01 -1.39
N GLY A 36 43.61 31.47 -1.46
CA GLY A 36 42.92 31.70 -2.73
C GLY A 36 41.67 32.55 -2.60
N VAL A 37 41.90 33.85 -2.41
CA VAL A 37 41.19 35.00 -3.00
C VAL A 37 39.65 35.10 -2.85
N LEU A 38 39.31 36.14 -2.10
CA LEU A 38 38.06 36.87 -1.98
C LEU A 38 37.47 37.28 -3.36
N VAL A 39 36.22 36.91 -3.64
CA VAL A 39 35.36 37.66 -4.58
C VAL A 39 34.01 37.85 -3.93
N GLN A 40 33.81 39.06 -3.41
CA GLN A 40 32.56 39.57 -2.84
C GLN A 40 31.74 40.15 -4.00
N GLY A 41 30.66 39.46 -4.38
CA GLY A 41 29.67 39.92 -5.36
C GLY A 41 28.39 40.35 -4.65
N ASP A 42 28.09 41.64 -4.74
CA ASP A 42 26.95 42.35 -4.16
C ASP A 42 25.63 42.00 -4.89
N PRO A 43 24.50 41.74 -4.19
CA PRO A 43 23.22 41.46 -4.83
C PRO A 43 22.39 42.73 -5.06
N ARG A 44 22.19 43.11 -6.33
CA ARG A 44 21.17 44.10 -6.73
C ARG A 44 19.76 43.55 -6.49
N LYS A 45 19.04 44.21 -5.58
CA LYS A 45 17.58 44.27 -5.51
C LYS A 45 17.01 44.99 -6.75
N PRO A 46 15.81 44.58 -7.21
CA PRO A 46 14.81 45.55 -7.60
C PRO A 46 13.57 45.41 -6.70
N GLU A 47 13.26 46.52 -6.02
CA GLU A 47 11.94 46.80 -5.46
C GLU A 47 11.01 47.20 -6.62
N GLY A 48 9.90 46.48 -6.74
CA GLY A 48 8.82 46.74 -7.67
C GLY A 48 7.51 46.49 -6.95
N GLN A 49 6.88 47.58 -6.57
CA GLN A 49 5.64 47.77 -5.84
C GLN A 49 4.44 47.52 -6.74
N GLU A 50 3.50 46.67 -6.33
CA GLU A 50 2.14 46.61 -6.88
C GLU A 50 1.11 46.38 -5.75
N ASP A 51 -0.01 47.09 -5.89
CA ASP A 51 -1.04 47.40 -4.90
C ASP A 51 -1.91 46.23 -4.40
N PRO A 52 -2.51 46.35 -3.21
CA PRO A 52 -3.54 45.41 -2.75
C PRO A 52 -4.89 45.71 -3.43
N VAL A 53 -5.29 44.85 -4.38
CA VAL A 53 -6.67 44.79 -4.88
C VAL A 53 -7.54 44.03 -3.89
N SER A 54 -8.52 44.73 -3.31
CA SER A 54 -9.62 44.17 -2.49
C SER A 54 -10.43 43.12 -3.28
N PRO A 55 -10.74 41.95 -2.70
CA PRO A 55 -11.77 41.08 -3.24
C PRO A 55 -13.15 41.61 -2.84
N GLN A 56 -13.83 42.17 -3.84
CA GLN A 56 -15.25 42.52 -3.80
C GLN A 56 -16.08 41.27 -3.50
N ALA A 57 -16.96 41.39 -2.51
CA ALA A 57 -17.92 40.36 -2.13
C ALA A 57 -18.84 40.02 -3.31
N SER A 58 -18.79 38.76 -3.78
CA SER A 58 -19.84 38.19 -4.60
C SER A 58 -20.85 37.51 -3.68
N SER A 59 -21.96 38.22 -3.42
CA SER A 59 -23.16 37.65 -2.81
C SER A 59 -23.77 36.63 -3.77
N SER A 60 -23.58 35.34 -3.45
CA SER A 60 -24.33 34.24 -4.04
C SER A 60 -25.55 33.95 -3.16
N SER A 61 -26.70 34.52 -3.52
CA SER A 61 -27.99 34.18 -2.90
C SER A 61 -28.43 32.79 -3.38
N PHE A 62 -28.04 31.74 -2.66
CA PHE A 62 -28.65 30.42 -2.80
C PHE A 62 -29.99 30.42 -2.08
N LEU A 63 -31.01 29.98 -2.81
CA LEU A 63 -32.40 29.88 -2.42
C LEU A 63 -32.54 28.86 -1.28
N ASP A 64 -32.90 29.34 -0.09
CA ASP A 64 -33.21 28.52 1.09
C ASP A 64 -34.67 28.05 0.98
N GLU A 65 -34.88 26.97 0.23
CA GLU A 65 -36.15 26.23 0.24
C GLU A 65 -36.00 25.04 1.19
N GLY A 66 -36.41 25.28 2.43
CA GLY A 66 -36.38 24.32 3.54
C GLY A 66 -37.26 23.10 3.27
N VAL A 67 -36.73 22.15 2.51
CA VAL A 67 -37.21 20.76 2.55
C VAL A 67 -36.82 20.22 3.92
N ALA A 68 -37.80 20.05 4.79
CA ALA A 68 -37.68 19.34 6.05
C ALA A 68 -37.32 17.87 5.77
N GLY A 69 -36.03 17.63 5.51
CA GLY A 69 -35.47 16.32 5.28
C GLY A 69 -35.64 15.51 6.55
N ILE A 70 -36.48 14.48 6.47
CA ILE A 70 -36.51 13.39 7.44
C ILE A 70 -35.14 12.74 7.35
N SER A 71 -34.17 13.26 8.12
CA SER A 71 -32.84 12.71 8.24
C SER A 71 -32.98 11.37 8.96
N THR A 72 -33.34 10.36 8.18
CA THR A 72 -33.37 8.96 8.58
C THR A 72 -31.91 8.60 8.75
N THR A 73 -31.41 8.89 9.95
CA THR A 73 -30.09 8.46 10.39
C THR A 73 -30.16 6.95 10.40
N LEU A 74 -29.71 6.31 9.31
CA LEU A 74 -29.60 4.86 9.22
C LEU A 74 -28.78 4.42 10.44
N PRO A 75 -29.29 3.48 11.25
CA PRO A 75 -28.57 3.01 12.43
C PRO A 75 -27.19 2.53 11.98
N ALA A 76 -26.15 2.99 12.69
CA ALA A 76 -24.79 2.56 12.43
C ALA A 76 -24.73 1.03 12.53
N MET A 77 -24.50 0.37 11.40
CA MET A 77 -24.44 -1.09 11.33
C MET A 77 -23.36 -1.60 12.29
N ASP A 78 -23.75 -2.46 13.24
CA ASP A 78 -22.82 -3.06 14.21
C ASP A 78 -21.75 -3.86 13.44
N ASN A 79 -20.50 -3.76 13.88
CA ASN A 79 -19.38 -4.50 13.29
C ASN A 79 -19.67 -6.02 13.29
N ARG A 80 -20.40 -6.53 14.28
CA ARG A 80 -20.79 -7.94 14.36
C ARG A 80 -21.71 -8.35 13.20
N GLU A 81 -22.73 -7.55 12.91
CA GLU A 81 -23.69 -7.80 11.84
C GLU A 81 -23.02 -7.73 10.47
N HIS A 82 -22.17 -6.73 10.28
CA HIS A 82 -21.38 -6.58 9.06
C HIS A 82 -20.47 -7.81 8.81
N GLN A 83 -19.78 -8.31 9.84
CA GLN A 83 -18.96 -9.54 9.73
C GLN A 83 -19.80 -10.79 9.43
N GLN A 84 -20.97 -10.93 10.06
CA GLN A 84 -21.88 -12.04 9.75
C GLN A 84 -22.40 -11.96 8.31
N PHE A 85 -22.67 -10.76 7.81
CA PHE A 85 -23.04 -10.55 6.41
C PHE A 85 -21.92 -10.96 5.46
N LEU A 86 -20.69 -10.49 5.70
CA LEU A 86 -19.52 -10.88 4.91
C LEU A 86 -19.30 -12.41 4.88
N ARG A 87 -19.56 -13.11 6.01
CA ARG A 87 -19.52 -14.57 6.07
C ARG A 87 -20.52 -15.24 5.13
N ARG A 88 -21.77 -14.78 5.14
CA ARG A 88 -22.82 -15.29 4.24
C ARG A 88 -22.45 -15.03 2.78
N VAL A 89 -21.94 -13.84 2.48
CA VAL A 89 -21.47 -13.47 1.13
C VAL A 89 -20.37 -14.43 0.67
N ALA A 90 -19.32 -14.64 1.47
CA ALA A 90 -18.23 -15.55 1.13
C ALA A 90 -18.69 -16.99 0.88
N GLN A 91 -19.60 -17.51 1.72
CA GLN A 91 -20.20 -18.83 1.56
C GLN A 91 -21.00 -18.93 0.25
N ASN A 92 -21.83 -17.94 -0.06
CA ASN A 92 -22.61 -17.89 -1.30
C ASN A 92 -21.74 -17.79 -2.56
N LEU A 93 -20.59 -17.13 -2.46
CA LEU A 93 -19.63 -17.01 -3.56
C LEU A 93 -18.66 -18.20 -3.66
N SER A 94 -18.82 -19.23 -2.82
CA SER A 94 -17.86 -20.35 -2.71
C SER A 94 -16.40 -19.89 -2.49
N MET A 95 -16.22 -18.74 -1.82
CA MET A 95 -14.90 -18.21 -1.51
C MET A 95 -14.33 -18.90 -0.27
N GLN A 96 -13.06 -19.31 -0.35
CA GLN A 96 -12.33 -19.82 0.80
C GLN A 96 -12.17 -18.70 1.84
N SER A 97 -12.75 -18.91 3.02
CA SER A 97 -12.75 -17.91 4.08
C SER A 97 -11.63 -18.23 5.08
N GLU A 98 -10.57 -17.43 5.12
CA GLU A 98 -9.51 -17.60 6.12
C GLU A 98 -10.01 -17.08 7.47
N LYS A 99 -9.92 -17.90 8.53
CA LYS A 99 -10.14 -17.44 9.90
C LYS A 99 -8.93 -16.58 10.28
N VAL A 100 -9.11 -15.26 10.28
CA VAL A 100 -8.08 -14.35 10.81
C VAL A 100 -8.11 -14.47 12.32
N LEU A 101 -7.08 -15.10 12.90
CA LEU A 101 -6.85 -15.09 14.34
C LEU A 101 -6.33 -13.69 14.70
N GLU A 102 -7.19 -12.89 15.33
CA GLU A 102 -6.75 -11.65 15.95
C GLU A 102 -5.87 -12.04 17.14
N LYS A 103 -4.62 -11.58 17.15
CA LYS A 103 -3.70 -11.83 18.26
C LYS A 103 -4.11 -10.93 19.42
N THR A 104 -5.17 -11.32 20.14
CA THR A 104 -5.57 -10.67 21.38
C THR A 104 -4.48 -10.88 22.43
N ASP A 105 -4.32 -9.93 23.34
CA ASP A 105 -3.42 -10.08 24.48
C ASP A 105 -3.87 -11.30 25.31
N PRO A 106 -3.01 -12.32 25.54
CA PRO A 106 -3.41 -13.57 26.20
C PRO A 106 -4.00 -13.37 27.60
N MET A 107 -3.75 -12.22 28.25
CA MET A 107 -4.40 -11.89 29.53
C MET A 107 -5.87 -11.46 29.40
N VAL A 108 -6.34 -11.07 28.21
CA VAL A 108 -7.73 -10.67 27.94
C VAL A 108 -8.57 -11.86 27.43
N ASP A 109 -7.93 -12.87 26.84
CA ASP A 109 -8.59 -14.04 26.23
C ASP A 109 -9.24 -15.02 27.26
N ILE A 110 -8.93 -14.92 28.55
CA ILE A 110 -9.54 -15.81 29.57
C ILE A 110 -10.99 -15.38 29.89
N LEU A 111 -11.35 -14.12 29.64
CA LEU A 111 -12.66 -13.56 30.00
C LEU A 111 -13.56 -13.27 28.80
N VAL A 112 -13.07 -13.44 27.58
CA VAL A 112 -13.82 -13.14 26.36
C VAL A 112 -14.12 -14.47 25.64
N PRO A 113 -15.40 -14.85 25.44
CA PRO A 113 -15.72 -16.03 24.64
C PRO A 113 -15.10 -15.88 23.25
N GLU A 114 -14.55 -16.98 22.73
CA GLU A 114 -13.82 -17.05 21.46
C GLU A 114 -14.52 -16.20 20.38
N GLY A 115 -13.94 -15.04 20.10
CA GLY A 115 -14.57 -14.02 19.27
C GLY A 115 -14.79 -14.52 17.84
N PRO A 116 -15.83 -14.04 17.13
CA PRO A 116 -16.11 -14.50 15.78
C PRO A 116 -14.90 -14.27 14.88
N SER A 117 -14.31 -15.37 14.38
CA SER A 117 -13.21 -15.30 13.42
C SER A 117 -13.61 -14.39 12.26
N ARG A 118 -12.80 -13.35 12.06
CA ARG A 118 -12.96 -12.37 10.98
C ARG A 118 -12.67 -13.06 9.65
N LEU A 119 -13.51 -12.83 8.65
CA LEU A 119 -13.38 -13.43 7.32
C LEU A 119 -13.09 -12.34 6.30
N CYS A 120 -12.14 -12.62 5.42
CA CYS A 120 -11.76 -11.67 4.37
C CYS A 120 -11.86 -12.35 3.01
N PRO A 121 -12.98 -12.16 2.29
CA PRO A 121 -13.05 -12.53 0.89
C PRO A 121 -12.11 -11.62 0.10
N LEU A 122 -10.92 -12.12 -0.22
CA LEU A 122 -10.06 -11.45 -1.19
C LEU A 122 -10.39 -12.01 -2.56
N LEU A 123 -10.87 -11.17 -3.49
CA LEU A 123 -10.72 -11.54 -4.88
C LEU A 123 -9.20 -11.65 -5.10
N ARG A 124 -8.74 -12.82 -5.57
CA ARG A 124 -7.40 -12.95 -6.15
C ARG A 124 -7.37 -12.12 -7.44
N LEU A 125 -7.39 -10.81 -7.31
CA LEU A 125 -6.97 -9.92 -8.37
C LEU A 125 -5.48 -10.18 -8.50
N SER A 126 -5.10 -10.85 -9.59
CA SER A 126 -3.71 -10.95 -10.00
C SER A 126 -3.19 -9.52 -10.15
N ILE A 127 -2.49 -9.04 -9.13
CA ILE A 127 -1.74 -7.80 -9.17
C ILE A 127 -0.59 -8.06 -10.14
N THR A 128 -0.88 -7.91 -11.43
CA THR A 128 0.13 -8.01 -12.48
C THR A 128 1.02 -6.78 -12.31
N PRO A 129 2.35 -6.92 -12.22
CA PRO A 129 3.23 -5.77 -12.05
C PRO A 129 3.16 -4.88 -13.31
N LEU A 130 2.30 -3.87 -13.28
CA LEU A 130 2.19 -2.88 -14.34
C LEU A 130 3.37 -1.91 -14.26
N ARG A 131 4.04 -1.73 -15.41
CA ARG A 131 5.10 -0.74 -15.63
C ARG A 131 4.44 0.65 -15.67
N CYS A 132 4.39 1.34 -14.53
CA CYS A 132 3.66 2.60 -14.44
C CYS A 132 4.48 3.79 -14.99
N GLY A 133 3.88 4.56 -15.90
CA GLY A 133 4.44 5.79 -16.49
C GLY A 133 4.42 6.99 -15.54
N LYS A 134 5.16 8.06 -15.91
CA LYS A 134 5.45 9.25 -15.11
C LYS A 134 4.23 10.19 -14.98
N HIS A 135 3.72 10.45 -13.76
CA HIS A 135 3.07 11.72 -13.32
C HIS A 135 2.70 11.66 -11.81
N PRO A 136 2.69 12.78 -11.06
CA PRO A 136 2.09 12.82 -9.71
C PRO A 136 0.93 13.82 -9.56
N PRO A 137 -0.16 13.46 -8.85
CA PRO A 137 -0.98 14.40 -8.10
C PRO A 137 -0.79 14.26 -6.58
N LEU A 138 -1.05 15.37 -5.87
CA LEU A 138 -0.86 15.58 -4.44
C LEU A 138 -2.13 15.19 -3.67
N PHE A 139 -2.04 14.31 -2.67
CA PHE A 139 -3.19 13.88 -1.85
C PHE A 139 -3.04 14.22 -0.36
N SER A 140 -4.16 14.56 0.27
CA SER A 140 -4.28 14.86 1.70
C SER A 140 -4.41 13.58 2.56
N PRO A 141 -3.89 13.56 3.80
CA PRO A 141 -3.93 12.38 4.66
C PRO A 141 -5.35 12.04 5.15
N THR A 142 -5.69 10.75 5.13
CA THR A 142 -6.98 10.18 5.55
C THR A 142 -7.17 10.18 7.07
N VAL A 143 -8.43 10.30 7.51
CA VAL A 143 -8.89 10.29 8.92
C VAL A 143 -8.52 8.95 9.60
N LYS A 144 -7.85 9.02 10.77
CA LYS A 144 -7.54 7.84 11.59
C LYS A 144 -8.83 7.18 12.09
N GLY A 145 -9.13 5.97 11.60
CA GLY A 145 -10.24 5.15 12.12
C GLY A 145 -10.92 4.26 11.09
N VAL A 146 -10.98 4.68 9.83
CA VAL A 146 -11.65 3.93 8.74
C VAL A 146 -10.98 2.60 8.41
N GLU A 147 -9.69 2.43 8.73
CA GLU A 147 -8.94 1.21 8.43
C GLU A 147 -9.43 -0.02 9.20
N ARG A 148 -10.08 0.15 10.36
CA ARG A 148 -10.54 -0.98 11.20
C ARG A 148 -11.74 -1.73 10.60
N LYS A 149 -12.45 -1.11 9.65
CA LYS A 149 -13.64 -1.69 9.02
C LYS A 149 -13.26 -2.71 7.93
N TYR A 150 -12.22 -2.41 7.16
CA TYR A 150 -11.81 -3.19 5.99
C TYR A 150 -10.73 -4.20 6.38
N ILE A 151 -11.17 -5.40 6.78
CA ILE A 151 -10.27 -6.48 7.18
C ILE A 151 -9.78 -7.19 5.91
N VAL A 152 -8.51 -7.58 5.90
CA VAL A 152 -7.89 -8.32 4.80
C VAL A 152 -7.23 -9.58 5.36
N PRO A 153 -7.15 -10.71 4.63
CA PRO A 153 -6.43 -11.86 5.12
C PRO A 153 -4.98 -11.44 5.34
N SER A 154 -4.45 -11.77 6.51
CA SER A 154 -3.08 -11.42 6.84
C SER A 154 -2.11 -12.20 5.96
N LYS A 155 -2.38 -13.48 5.68
CA LYS A 155 -1.41 -14.39 5.08
C LYS A 155 -1.16 -14.12 3.59
N GLY A 156 0.08 -13.75 3.26
CA GLY A 156 0.54 -13.51 1.88
C GLY A 156 0.18 -12.13 1.32
N TYR A 157 -0.51 -11.30 2.09
CA TYR A 157 -0.89 -9.92 1.73
C TYR A 157 -0.43 -8.90 2.77
N GLU A 158 0.43 -9.29 3.71
CA GLU A 158 0.94 -8.46 4.80
C GLU A 158 1.55 -7.16 4.28
N TYR A 159 2.11 -7.20 3.07
CA TYR A 159 2.74 -6.06 2.41
C TYR A 159 1.77 -4.93 2.11
N LEU A 160 0.49 -5.22 1.88
CA LEU A 160 -0.54 -4.20 1.67
C LEU A 160 -0.84 -3.40 2.96
N PHE A 161 -0.45 -3.92 4.13
CA PHE A 161 -0.75 -3.34 5.46
C PHE A 161 0.47 -2.87 6.22
N THR A 162 1.64 -3.39 5.87
CA THR A 162 2.88 -3.07 6.56
C THR A 162 3.63 -1.99 5.80
N HIS A 163 4.25 -1.08 6.55
CA HIS A 163 5.23 -0.19 5.97
C HIS A 163 6.39 -1.04 5.45
N LEU A 164 6.54 -1.13 4.12
CA LEU A 164 7.64 -1.88 3.51
C LEU A 164 8.96 -1.41 4.12
N GLN A 165 9.66 -2.33 4.78
CA GLN A 165 10.97 -2.04 5.34
C GLN A 165 11.97 -1.87 4.19
N PRO A 166 12.86 -0.86 4.26
CA PRO A 166 13.95 -0.79 3.31
C PRO A 166 14.89 -1.97 3.57
N GLY A 167 15.30 -2.67 2.50
CA GLY A 167 16.16 -3.86 2.61
C GLY A 167 17.47 -3.57 3.36
N THR A 168 18.01 -4.57 4.05
CA THR A 168 19.14 -4.46 4.98
C THR A 168 20.39 -3.83 4.33
N LEU A 169 20.70 -4.19 3.08
CA LEU A 169 21.85 -3.69 2.33
C LEU A 169 21.81 -2.17 2.09
N VAL A 170 20.69 -1.66 1.55
CA VAL A 170 20.55 -0.23 1.21
C VAL A 170 20.51 0.61 2.48
N VAL A 171 19.87 0.11 3.54
CA VAL A 171 19.87 0.75 4.86
C VAL A 171 21.29 0.81 5.42
N GLY A 172 22.06 -0.27 5.33
CA GLY A 172 23.45 -0.34 5.76
C GLY A 172 24.32 0.70 5.05
N ALA A 173 24.23 0.77 3.72
CA ALA A 173 24.96 1.76 2.91
C ALA A 173 24.58 3.20 3.26
N ALA A 174 23.27 3.50 3.39
CA ALA A 174 22.79 4.81 3.78
C ALA A 174 23.30 5.24 5.17
N ASN A 175 23.26 4.32 6.15
CA ASN A 175 23.75 4.57 7.51
C ASN A 175 25.27 4.76 7.55
N GLN A 176 26.04 3.98 6.77
CA GLN A 176 27.50 4.14 6.68
C GLN A 176 27.86 5.51 6.11
N LYS A 177 27.15 5.95 5.06
CA LYS A 177 27.34 7.27 4.47
C LYS A 177 27.01 8.39 5.46
N GLU A 178 25.93 8.26 6.23
CA GLU A 178 25.55 9.23 7.27
C GLU A 178 26.65 9.35 8.34
N ARG A 179 27.28 8.23 8.73
CA ARG A 179 28.38 8.19 9.71
C ARG A 179 29.69 8.78 9.19
N GLN A 180 29.96 8.74 7.90
CA GLN A 180 31.17 9.35 7.32
C GLN A 180 31.18 10.89 7.39
N GLY A 181 30.12 11.52 7.92
CA GLY A 181 30.16 12.93 8.29
C GLY A 181 30.41 13.85 7.10
N GLN A 182 29.97 13.48 5.90
CA GLN A 182 30.14 14.28 4.69
C GLN A 182 29.39 15.62 4.85
N VAL A 183 30.08 16.64 5.38
CA VAL A 183 29.53 17.93 5.84
C VAL A 183 28.81 18.71 4.73
N GLY A 184 29.07 18.40 3.45
CA GLY A 184 28.46 19.07 2.29
C GLY A 184 27.15 18.46 1.75
N LEU A 185 26.64 17.35 2.29
CA LEU A 185 25.47 16.64 1.74
C LEU A 185 24.17 16.79 2.54
N THR A 186 24.16 17.67 3.54
CA THR A 186 23.07 17.87 4.51
C THR A 186 21.74 18.27 3.89
N HIS A 187 21.73 18.98 2.75
CA HIS A 187 20.47 19.39 2.12
C HIS A 187 19.77 18.25 1.35
N LYS A 188 20.52 17.46 0.58
CA LYS A 188 19.92 16.41 -0.28
C LYS A 188 19.32 15.25 0.53
N SER A 189 19.92 14.90 1.67
CA SER A 189 19.41 13.83 2.53
C SER A 189 18.08 14.20 3.20
N LYS A 190 17.85 15.49 3.51
CA LYS A 190 16.61 15.98 4.10
C LYS A 190 15.43 15.82 3.13
N GLU A 191 15.62 16.18 1.87
CA GLU A 191 14.58 16.04 0.84
C GLU A 191 14.26 14.57 0.55
N ALA A 192 15.26 13.70 0.51
CA ALA A 192 15.02 12.26 0.38
C ALA A 192 14.22 11.70 1.57
N LYS A 193 14.58 12.03 2.82
CA LYS A 193 13.82 11.62 4.02
C LYS A 193 12.36 12.12 3.96
N LYS A 194 12.14 13.37 3.52
CA LYS A 194 10.79 13.94 3.33
C LYS A 194 10.01 13.19 2.24
N LEU A 195 10.66 12.86 1.13
CA LEU A 195 10.06 12.14 0.02
C LEU A 195 9.67 10.71 0.41
N ASP A 196 10.52 9.98 1.13
CA ASP A 196 10.19 8.64 1.63
C ASP A 196 9.03 8.68 2.63
N PHE A 197 8.98 9.69 3.51
CA PHE A 197 7.86 9.88 4.41
C PHE A 197 6.54 10.17 3.66
N PHE A 198 6.58 11.05 2.66
CA PHE A 198 5.41 11.35 1.82
C PHE A 198 4.94 10.09 1.09
N SER A 199 5.85 9.36 0.46
CA SER A 199 5.49 8.13 -0.25
C SER A 199 5.01 7.02 0.65
N ARG A 200 5.47 6.93 1.92
CA ARG A 200 4.88 6.04 2.92
C ARG A 200 3.41 6.35 3.15
N LYS A 201 3.04 7.63 3.23
CA LYS A 201 1.62 8.04 3.35
C LYS A 201 0.82 7.67 2.11
N VAL A 202 1.32 8.02 0.92
CA VAL A 202 0.66 7.67 -0.35
C VAL A 202 0.45 6.15 -0.47
N TYR A 203 1.46 5.36 -0.12
CA TYR A 203 1.36 3.90 -0.08
C TYR A 203 0.24 3.41 0.84
N CYS A 204 0.19 3.91 2.08
CA CYS A 204 -0.85 3.52 3.04
C CYS A 204 -2.26 3.92 2.59
N THR A 205 -2.43 5.14 2.08
CA THR A 205 -3.72 5.60 1.55
C THR A 205 -4.16 4.77 0.37
N ALA A 206 -3.27 4.45 -0.56
CA ALA A 206 -3.58 3.60 -1.70
C ALA A 206 -3.88 2.15 -1.28
N GLY A 207 -3.14 1.61 -0.30
CA GLY A 207 -3.45 0.31 0.31
C GLY A 207 -4.84 0.28 0.97
N LEU A 208 -5.27 1.37 1.62
CA LEU A 208 -6.63 1.49 2.12
C LEU A 208 -7.67 1.54 0.99
N GLN A 209 -7.44 2.34 -0.06
CA GLN A 209 -8.35 2.39 -1.22
C GLN A 209 -8.50 1.01 -1.88
N LEU A 210 -7.41 0.27 -2.02
CA LEU A 210 -7.42 -1.09 -2.55
C LEU A 210 -8.33 -2.01 -1.74
N ARG A 211 -8.32 -1.89 -0.40
CA ARG A 211 -9.20 -2.67 0.49
C ARG A 211 -10.67 -2.35 0.29
N ILE A 212 -10.99 -1.06 0.25
CA ILE A 212 -12.35 -0.58 0.06
C ILE A 212 -12.89 -1.08 -1.27
N ALA A 213 -12.10 -0.93 -2.34
CA ALA A 213 -12.48 -1.36 -3.68
C ALA A 213 -12.64 -2.88 -3.77
N ASN A 214 -11.77 -3.67 -3.12
CA ASN A 214 -11.93 -5.12 -3.08
C ASN A 214 -13.22 -5.55 -2.35
N GLU A 215 -13.57 -4.92 -1.23
CA GLU A 215 -14.81 -5.20 -0.52
C GLU A 215 -16.05 -4.81 -1.37
N GLN A 216 -16.00 -3.66 -2.05
CA GLN A 216 -17.03 -3.22 -2.99
C GLN A 216 -17.21 -4.20 -4.16
N ALA A 217 -16.11 -4.76 -4.70
CA ALA A 217 -16.16 -5.78 -5.75
C ALA A 217 -16.84 -7.06 -5.27
N VAL A 218 -16.52 -7.52 -4.04
CA VAL A 218 -17.16 -8.69 -3.42
C VAL A 218 -18.67 -8.46 -3.27
N PHE A 219 -19.09 -7.30 -2.78
CA PHE A 219 -20.51 -6.97 -2.65
C PHE A 219 -21.22 -6.89 -4.01
N SER A 220 -20.59 -6.27 -5.01
CA SER A 220 -21.16 -6.18 -6.34
C SER A 220 -21.37 -7.56 -6.97
N LEU A 221 -20.40 -8.48 -6.79
CA LEU A 221 -20.51 -9.86 -7.25
C LEU A 221 -21.62 -10.63 -6.52
N TYR A 222 -21.74 -10.43 -5.20
CA TYR A 222 -22.82 -11.02 -4.42
C TYR A 222 -24.20 -10.56 -4.88
N SER A 223 -24.36 -9.26 -5.13
CA SER A 223 -25.60 -8.69 -5.65
C SER A 223 -25.93 -9.23 -7.03
N CYS A 224 -24.94 -9.35 -7.92
CA CYS A 224 -25.12 -9.96 -9.24
C CYS A 224 -25.61 -11.42 -9.13
N ASN A 225 -24.99 -12.23 -8.26
CA ASN A 225 -25.43 -13.61 -8.02
C ASN A 225 -26.85 -13.68 -7.43
N SER A 226 -27.18 -12.75 -6.53
CA SER A 226 -28.52 -12.66 -5.94
C SER A 226 -29.59 -12.35 -6.99
N LEU A 227 -29.30 -11.43 -7.92
CA LEU A 227 -30.18 -11.13 -9.05
C LEU A 227 -30.32 -12.31 -10.03
N ASN A 228 -29.23 -13.05 -10.28
CA ASN A 228 -29.29 -14.29 -11.08
C ASN A 228 -30.08 -15.41 -10.39
N MET A 229 -30.15 -15.42 -9.05
CA MET A 229 -31.04 -16.33 -8.33
C MET A 229 -32.50 -15.87 -8.43
N LEU A 230 -32.75 -14.56 -8.34
CA LEU A 230 -34.09 -13.99 -8.48
C LEU A 230 -34.71 -14.26 -9.85
N SER A 231 -33.91 -14.36 -10.92
CA SER A 231 -34.44 -14.67 -12.26
C SER A 231 -35.08 -16.05 -12.34
N LYS A 232 -34.78 -16.97 -11.42
CA LYS A 232 -35.44 -18.29 -11.35
C LYS A 232 -36.89 -18.21 -10.85
N PHE A 233 -37.26 -17.12 -10.16
CA PHE A 233 -38.62 -16.89 -9.67
C PHE A 233 -39.49 -16.17 -10.71
N GLN A 234 -38.92 -15.76 -11.84
CA GLN A 234 -39.62 -15.06 -12.90
C GLN A 234 -40.86 -15.83 -13.38
N GLU A 235 -40.75 -17.15 -13.51
CA GLU A 235 -41.84 -18.03 -13.98
C GLU A 235 -42.99 -18.19 -12.95
N LEU A 236 -42.77 -17.82 -11.69
CA LEU A 236 -43.75 -17.95 -10.61
C LEU A 236 -44.61 -16.68 -10.41
N LEU A 237 -44.36 -15.63 -11.20
CA LEU A 237 -45.07 -14.36 -11.08
C LEU A 237 -46.38 -14.36 -11.86
N LEU A 238 -47.33 -13.55 -11.39
CA LEU A 238 -48.57 -13.27 -12.12
C LEU A 238 -48.24 -12.54 -13.43
N ALA A 239 -49.04 -12.76 -14.47
CA ALA A 239 -48.83 -12.19 -15.80
C ALA A 239 -48.69 -10.65 -15.75
N ASP A 240 -49.48 -9.99 -14.91
CA ASP A 240 -49.55 -8.54 -14.82
C ASP A 240 -48.28 -7.91 -14.22
N SER A 241 -47.51 -8.64 -13.40
CA SER A 241 -46.28 -8.14 -12.77
C SER A 241 -44.99 -8.63 -13.44
N HIS A 242 -45.10 -9.52 -14.42
CA HIS A 242 -43.94 -10.15 -15.06
C HIS A 242 -43.06 -9.13 -15.80
N LEU A 243 -43.64 -8.20 -16.55
CA LEU A 243 -42.87 -7.20 -17.31
C LEU A 243 -42.11 -6.24 -16.39
N GLU A 244 -42.75 -5.77 -15.31
CA GLU A 244 -42.13 -4.88 -14.33
C GLU A 244 -40.98 -5.58 -13.59
N PHE A 245 -41.20 -6.83 -13.17
CA PHE A 245 -40.16 -7.61 -12.49
C PHE A 245 -38.95 -7.85 -13.39
N VAL A 246 -39.15 -8.23 -14.66
CA VAL A 246 -38.07 -8.41 -15.62
C VAL A 246 -37.31 -7.11 -15.84
N ALA A 247 -38.01 -5.98 -15.98
CA ALA A 247 -37.37 -4.68 -16.14
C ALA A 247 -36.48 -4.33 -14.94
N VAL A 248 -36.99 -4.49 -13.71
CA VAL A 248 -36.22 -4.25 -12.46
C VAL A 248 -35.01 -5.18 -12.36
N LEU A 249 -35.17 -6.45 -12.75
CA LEU A 249 -34.10 -7.43 -12.69
C LEU A 249 -32.98 -7.12 -13.67
N GLU A 250 -33.31 -6.76 -14.92
CA GLU A 250 -32.32 -6.35 -15.91
C GLU A 250 -31.64 -5.03 -15.54
N GLU A 251 -32.38 -4.04 -15.03
CA GLU A 251 -31.81 -2.81 -14.50
C GLU A 251 -30.83 -3.10 -13.34
N GLY A 252 -31.24 -3.94 -12.39
CA GLY A 252 -30.39 -4.36 -11.28
C GLY A 252 -29.10 -5.04 -11.74
N LYS A 253 -29.15 -5.87 -12.80
CA LYS A 253 -27.95 -6.50 -13.39
C LYS A 253 -27.02 -5.45 -13.98
N VAL A 254 -27.54 -4.46 -14.70
CA VAL A 254 -26.74 -3.36 -15.25
C VAL A 254 -26.08 -2.54 -14.13
N VAL A 255 -26.84 -2.21 -13.08
CA VAL A 255 -26.32 -1.45 -11.92
C VAL A 255 -25.22 -2.22 -11.20
N THR A 256 -25.43 -3.50 -10.90
CA THR A 256 -24.43 -4.33 -10.20
C THR A 256 -23.20 -4.62 -11.06
N GLY A 257 -23.36 -4.81 -12.38
CA GLY A 257 -22.26 -4.93 -13.32
C GLY A 257 -21.43 -3.65 -13.40
N THR A 258 -22.08 -2.49 -13.46
CA THR A 258 -21.40 -1.18 -13.47
C THR A 258 -20.67 -0.92 -12.15
N SER A 259 -21.29 -1.25 -11.01
CA SER A 259 -20.68 -1.16 -9.68
C SER A 259 -19.44 -2.07 -9.56
N LEU A 260 -19.51 -3.29 -10.10
CA LEU A 260 -18.36 -4.20 -10.15
C LEU A 260 -17.22 -3.60 -10.98
N GLN A 261 -17.51 -3.07 -12.18
CA GLN A 261 -16.50 -2.45 -13.03
C GLN A 261 -15.83 -1.25 -12.34
N ALA A 262 -16.61 -0.35 -11.73
CA ALA A 262 -16.09 0.79 -10.98
C ALA A 262 -15.17 0.35 -9.81
N SER A 263 -15.49 -0.77 -9.17
CA SER A 263 -14.64 -1.36 -8.12
C SER A 263 -13.32 -1.88 -8.70
N LEU A 264 -13.34 -2.52 -9.87
CA LEU A 264 -12.13 -2.99 -10.57
C LEU A 264 -11.23 -1.83 -11.00
N ASP A 265 -11.81 -0.77 -11.56
CA ASP A 265 -11.09 0.44 -11.95
C ASP A 265 -10.42 1.11 -10.73
N SER A 266 -11.12 1.10 -9.59
CA SER A 266 -10.59 1.60 -8.31
C SER A 266 -9.43 0.77 -7.79
N VAL A 267 -9.49 -0.57 -7.92
CA VAL A 267 -8.38 -1.48 -7.59
C VAL A 267 -7.16 -1.18 -8.46
N GLU A 268 -7.34 -1.00 -9.76
CA GLU A 268 -6.25 -0.70 -10.68
C GLU A 268 -5.59 0.65 -10.35
N SER A 269 -6.40 1.69 -10.11
CA SER A 269 -5.92 3.02 -9.73
C SER A 269 -5.13 3.00 -8.42
N ALA A 270 -5.64 2.31 -7.40
CA ALA A 270 -4.95 2.12 -6.12
C ALA A 270 -3.62 1.38 -6.31
N THR A 271 -3.61 0.32 -7.12
CA THR A 271 -2.39 -0.46 -7.43
C THR A 271 -1.33 0.40 -8.12
N ARG A 272 -1.71 1.20 -9.12
CA ARG A 272 -0.79 2.13 -9.80
C ARG A 272 -0.23 3.19 -8.84
N THR A 273 -1.06 3.68 -7.92
CA THR A 273 -0.65 4.63 -6.88
C THR A 273 0.35 4.00 -5.91
N MET A 274 0.12 2.76 -5.47
CA MET A 274 1.06 2.00 -4.64
C MET A 274 2.40 1.77 -5.35
N ALA A 275 2.36 1.37 -6.62
CA ALA A 275 3.57 1.16 -7.44
C ALA A 275 4.39 2.45 -7.57
N THR A 276 3.72 3.58 -7.82
CA THR A 276 4.36 4.90 -7.87
C THR A 276 5.00 5.26 -6.52
N ALA A 277 4.30 5.05 -5.41
CA ALA A 277 4.84 5.28 -4.08
C ALA A 277 6.07 4.41 -3.79
N ILE A 278 6.05 3.13 -4.16
CA ILE A 278 7.20 2.21 -4.03
C ILE A 278 8.39 2.73 -4.84
N ALA A 279 8.18 3.12 -6.10
CA ALA A 279 9.24 3.62 -6.97
C ALA A 279 9.90 4.90 -6.42
N VAL A 280 9.09 5.81 -5.88
CA VAL A 280 9.57 7.04 -5.24
C VAL A 280 10.36 6.72 -3.96
N ARG A 281 9.88 5.79 -3.13
CA ARG A 281 10.61 5.33 -1.94
C ARG A 281 11.96 4.71 -2.33
N ARG A 282 11.99 3.81 -3.32
CA ARG A 282 13.23 3.20 -3.82
C ARG A 282 14.22 4.29 -4.25
N SER A 283 13.76 5.26 -5.03
CA SER A 283 14.60 6.37 -5.51
C SER A 283 15.17 7.21 -4.36
N SER A 284 14.33 7.54 -3.37
CA SER A 284 14.75 8.27 -2.17
C SER A 284 15.86 7.53 -1.40
N TRP A 285 15.67 6.23 -1.13
CA TRP A 285 16.66 5.41 -0.42
C TRP A 285 17.97 5.24 -1.19
N LEU A 286 17.89 5.08 -2.52
CA LEU A 286 19.07 5.00 -3.37
C LEU A 286 19.86 6.32 -3.40
N GLN A 287 19.19 7.47 -3.42
CA GLN A 287 19.87 8.77 -3.35
C GLN A 287 20.69 8.97 -2.06
N VAL A 288 20.17 8.50 -0.92
CA VAL A 288 20.88 8.60 0.36
C VAL A 288 21.92 7.51 0.57
N SER A 289 21.85 6.40 -0.17
CA SER A 289 22.79 5.28 -0.05
C SER A 289 24.23 5.60 -0.44
N GLY A 290 24.45 6.59 -1.32
CA GLY A 290 25.78 6.91 -1.85
C GLY A 290 26.34 5.89 -2.84
N LEU A 291 25.54 4.91 -3.26
CA LEU A 291 25.90 3.97 -4.32
C LEU A 291 26.15 4.70 -5.65
N SER A 292 26.97 4.13 -6.52
CA SER A 292 27.18 4.67 -7.86
C SER A 292 25.88 4.65 -8.68
N GLN A 293 25.72 5.60 -9.60
CA GLN A 293 24.51 5.73 -10.41
C GLN A 293 24.19 4.44 -11.20
N LYS A 294 25.22 3.73 -11.69
CA LYS A 294 25.08 2.43 -12.36
C LYS A 294 24.43 1.38 -11.46
N VAL A 295 24.88 1.29 -10.20
CA VAL A 295 24.33 0.36 -9.21
C VAL A 295 22.91 0.78 -8.83
N GLN A 296 22.65 2.08 -8.66
CA GLN A 296 21.31 2.58 -8.36
C GLN A 296 20.30 2.20 -9.45
N HIS A 297 20.62 2.39 -10.73
CA HIS A 297 19.72 2.01 -11.83
C HIS A 297 19.47 0.50 -11.85
N THR A 298 20.50 -0.31 -11.65
CA THR A 298 20.36 -1.77 -11.62
C THR A 298 19.42 -2.22 -10.50
N ILE A 299 19.56 -1.64 -9.29
CA ILE A 299 18.69 -1.95 -8.14
C ILE A 299 17.26 -1.44 -8.36
N GLN A 300 17.11 -0.27 -8.99
CA GLN A 300 15.81 0.34 -9.25
C GLN A 300 14.96 -0.51 -10.20
N ASP A 301 15.58 -1.14 -11.19
CA ASP A 301 14.94 -1.98 -12.21
C ASP A 301 14.60 -3.40 -11.71
N LEU A 302 15.03 -3.79 -10.50
CA LEU A 302 14.69 -5.09 -9.93
C LEU A 302 13.17 -5.21 -9.72
N PRO A 303 12.59 -6.39 -9.95
CA PRO A 303 11.18 -6.62 -9.67
C PRO A 303 10.86 -6.37 -8.18
N PHE A 304 9.61 -6.05 -7.89
CA PHE A 304 9.12 -5.93 -6.53
C PHE A 304 8.53 -7.28 -6.10
N ASP A 305 9.10 -7.89 -5.06
CA ASP A 305 8.70 -9.20 -4.54
C ASP A 305 7.61 -9.13 -3.45
N CYS A 306 7.04 -7.94 -3.23
CA CYS A 306 6.08 -7.65 -2.19
C CYS A 306 6.60 -7.84 -0.75
N SER A 307 7.79 -8.35 -0.49
CA SER A 307 8.29 -8.56 0.88
C SER A 307 8.97 -7.33 1.46
N ARG A 308 9.76 -6.64 0.62
CA ARG A 308 10.63 -5.54 1.03
C ARG A 308 10.76 -4.51 -0.08
N LEU A 309 11.19 -3.30 0.29
CA LEU A 309 11.40 -2.24 -0.71
C LEU A 309 12.46 -2.64 -1.74
N PHE A 310 13.48 -3.38 -1.31
CA PHE A 310 14.51 -3.95 -2.17
C PHE A 310 14.60 -5.46 -1.89
N SER A 311 14.55 -6.26 -2.94
CA SER A 311 14.77 -7.70 -2.83
C SER A 311 16.22 -7.98 -2.46
N GLU A 312 16.44 -8.91 -1.54
CA GLU A 312 17.78 -9.46 -1.27
C GLU A 312 18.10 -10.47 -2.38
N GLN A 313 18.30 -9.97 -3.60
CA GLN A 313 18.92 -10.82 -4.61
C GLN A 313 20.36 -11.03 -4.15
N LYS A 314 20.71 -12.27 -3.81
CA LYS A 314 22.11 -12.65 -3.65
C LYS A 314 22.77 -12.28 -4.96
N LEU A 315 23.54 -11.19 -4.99
CA LEU A 315 24.51 -11.00 -6.05
C LEU A 315 25.35 -12.28 -6.01
N GLY A 316 25.16 -13.13 -7.02
CA GLY A 316 26.04 -14.27 -7.18
C GLY A 316 27.48 -13.76 -7.19
N PRO A 317 28.45 -14.57 -6.74
CA PRO A 317 29.85 -14.23 -6.89
C PRO A 317 30.17 -14.23 -8.39
N THR A 318 29.94 -13.10 -9.05
CA THR A 318 30.32 -12.88 -10.43
C THR A 318 31.52 -11.94 -10.47
N ALA A 319 32.67 -12.58 -10.70
CA ALA A 319 33.92 -12.13 -11.32
C ALA A 319 34.66 -10.94 -10.68
#